data_AF-A0A7K4H7W4-F1
#
_entry.id   AF-A0A7K4H7W4-F1
#
_cell.length_a   1.000
_cell.length_b   1.000
_cell.length_c   1.000
_cell.angle_alpha   90.00
_cell.angle_beta   90.00
_cell.angle_gamma   90.00
#
_symmetry.space_group_name_H-M   'P 1'
#
loop_
_entity.id
_entity.type
_entity.pdbx_description
1 polymer ?
#
loop_
_entity_poly.entity_id
_entity_poly.type
_entity_poly.pdbx_seq_one_letter_code
_entity_poly.pdbx_strand_id
1 'polypeptide(L)'
;MRRFASIDFLRGIAIVLMIFLHTILHVLDIEGLLAQMNDILLINIVALIILPFLGGLAGFFLMVSAIGNMISMYRHLQAGRNVRDLVIRQIMGGVLLLIFAMISESILGIHGAIPNLMKTLDDASVWNWQVILYRGYHFETIHTIAWCIILNGVVQGILSRKNGWKNPRRLIKIYIILIVVVVALTPLLWWLVDLAIPGYPWATDPNTGVDVQYPYLGISEWWKFITHFFLNAIAGREEPIFPYLAVSFMGSIIGIILAQNREEIKKDWSFLPKKTMQIGFLMFFIGIMGLIVNLVLLMDEIGMTAALNLYKGLAFHRNWVPENPGIASSTLPILGWLFQFLSLNGAAICLIMVVVRVVEFRGRGKEFADKTRFFRRFGFVAFTMYNLQWFYFIVWFIISSTIYGEPYLLLDWAGTFLTMAITFLILHGLLLLWERAKYIGSLEWTMGTIAAQIIPARKVKGKWWKSGQLNVEEAFYNAEWLNVIEKDEIRHDLHADSKMTYKLSFFGFLFFPISFITFIIARKSIQTEQENKFNKRAKLISLIGM
;
A
#
# COMPACT_ATOMS: atom_id res chain seq x y z
N MET A 1 17.69 -17.03 4.59
CA MET A 1 17.24 -15.76 5.23
C MET A 1 15.98 -16.00 6.05
N ARG A 2 15.92 -15.61 7.32
CA ARG A 2 14.69 -15.69 8.16
C ARG A 2 13.61 -14.75 7.64
N ARG A 3 12.35 -15.16 7.48
CA ARG A 3 11.28 -14.29 6.94
C ARG A 3 9.95 -14.50 7.65
N PHE A 4 9.09 -13.49 7.61
CA PHE A 4 7.70 -13.60 8.07
C PHE A 4 6.81 -13.84 6.85
N ALA A 5 6.07 -14.94 6.86
CA ALA A 5 5.20 -15.34 5.76
C ALA A 5 4.06 -14.34 5.56
N SER A 6 3.55 -13.81 6.67
CA SER A 6 2.52 -12.77 6.71
C SER A 6 2.93 -11.51 5.95
N ILE A 7 4.13 -10.98 6.21
CA ILE A 7 4.61 -9.73 5.59
C ILE A 7 4.84 -9.89 4.08
N ASP A 8 5.43 -11.02 3.67
CA ASP A 8 5.60 -11.33 2.25
C ASP A 8 4.24 -11.43 1.52
N PHE A 9 3.27 -12.11 2.15
CA PHE A 9 1.93 -12.24 1.60
C PHE A 9 1.21 -10.89 1.51
N LEU A 10 1.25 -10.09 2.57
CA LEU A 10 0.62 -8.76 2.63
C LEU A 10 1.16 -7.83 1.54
N ARG A 11 2.45 -7.91 1.21
CA ARG A 11 3.03 -7.17 0.09
C ARG A 11 2.48 -7.67 -1.25
N GLY A 12 2.40 -8.98 -1.43
CA GLY A 12 1.88 -9.58 -2.65
C GLY A 12 0.41 -9.28 -2.91
N ILE A 13 -0.43 -9.39 -1.87
CA ILE A 13 -1.86 -9.09 -1.98
C ILE A 13 -2.11 -7.61 -2.25
N ALA A 14 -1.28 -6.70 -1.71
CA ALA A 14 -1.39 -5.26 -2.02
C ALA A 14 -1.26 -5.00 -3.53
N ILE A 15 -0.27 -5.62 -4.16
CA ILE A 15 -0.04 -5.48 -5.61
C ILE A 15 -1.18 -6.07 -6.43
N VAL A 16 -1.67 -7.26 -6.05
CA VAL A 16 -2.80 -7.89 -6.73
C VAL A 16 -4.07 -7.05 -6.60
N LEU A 17 -4.38 -6.56 -5.39
CA LEU A 17 -5.54 -5.71 -5.15
C LEU A 17 -5.48 -4.44 -5.98
N MET A 18 -4.33 -3.78 -6.04
CA MET A 18 -4.15 -2.59 -6.86
C MET A 18 -4.37 -2.86 -8.35
N ILE A 19 -3.84 -3.96 -8.91
CA ILE A 19 -4.10 -4.32 -10.32
C ILE A 19 -5.61 -4.44 -10.57
N PHE A 20 -6.34 -5.10 -9.65
CA PHE A 20 -7.78 -5.26 -9.76
C PHE A 20 -8.52 -3.92 -9.63
N LEU A 21 -8.18 -3.11 -8.64
CA LEU A 21 -8.81 -1.82 -8.40
C LEU A 21 -8.59 -0.85 -9.56
N HIS A 22 -7.37 -0.79 -10.11
CA HIS A 22 -7.09 0.05 -11.28
C HIS A 22 -7.79 -0.45 -12.55
N THR A 23 -7.93 -1.77 -12.72
CA THR A 23 -8.72 -2.32 -13.83
C THR A 23 -10.18 -1.91 -13.67
N ILE A 24 -10.77 -2.07 -12.48
CA ILE A 24 -12.16 -1.67 -12.23
C ILE A 24 -12.34 -0.17 -12.46
N LEU A 25 -11.45 0.66 -11.92
CA LEU A 25 -11.54 2.12 -12.03
C LEU A 25 -11.54 2.62 -13.48
N HIS A 26 -10.79 1.97 -14.37
CA HIS A 26 -10.66 2.43 -15.76
C HIS A 26 -11.56 1.71 -16.76
N VAL A 27 -12.00 0.48 -16.45
CA VAL A 27 -12.74 -0.35 -17.40
C VAL A 27 -14.24 -0.36 -17.08
N LEU A 28 -14.64 -0.28 -15.82
CA LEU A 28 -16.06 -0.32 -15.45
C LEU A 28 -16.76 0.99 -15.79
N ASP A 29 -17.94 0.91 -16.41
CA ASP A 29 -18.83 2.04 -16.60
C ASP A 29 -19.50 2.47 -15.28
N ILE A 30 -18.71 3.12 -14.42
CA ILE A 30 -19.17 3.63 -13.12
C ILE A 30 -20.26 4.69 -13.32
N GLU A 31 -20.18 5.50 -14.37
CA GLU A 31 -21.16 6.56 -14.63
C GLU A 31 -22.50 6.00 -15.05
N GLY A 32 -22.52 5.01 -15.95
CA GLY A 32 -23.73 4.27 -16.31
C GLY A 32 -24.36 3.58 -15.10
N LEU A 33 -23.56 2.96 -14.23
CA LEU A 33 -24.06 2.35 -12.99
C LEU A 33 -24.66 3.38 -12.02
N LEU A 34 -24.05 4.56 -11.90
CA LEU A 34 -24.57 5.64 -11.05
C LEU A 34 -25.85 6.26 -11.64
N ALA A 35 -25.95 6.37 -12.96
CA ALA A 35 -27.16 6.85 -13.63
C ALA A 35 -28.36 5.92 -13.40
N GLN A 36 -28.10 4.62 -13.20
CA GLN A 36 -29.10 3.58 -12.95
C GLN A 36 -29.18 3.17 -11.47
N MET A 37 -28.75 4.04 -10.53
CA MET A 37 -28.62 3.67 -9.11
C MET A 37 -29.92 3.13 -8.47
N ASN A 38 -31.08 3.49 -9.01
CA ASN A 38 -32.38 3.00 -8.53
C ASN A 38 -32.71 1.57 -8.99
N ASP A 39 -32.07 1.09 -10.06
CA ASP A 39 -32.39 -0.17 -10.73
C ASP A 39 -31.26 -1.22 -10.60
N ILE A 40 -30.07 -0.81 -10.15
CA ILE A 40 -28.96 -1.75 -9.94
C ILE A 40 -29.15 -2.60 -8.68
N LEU A 41 -28.64 -3.82 -8.73
CA LEU A 41 -28.62 -4.71 -7.57
C LEU A 41 -27.82 -4.08 -6.42
N LEU A 42 -28.30 -4.29 -5.18
CA LEU A 42 -27.66 -3.77 -3.96
C LEU A 42 -26.16 -4.10 -3.87
N ILE A 43 -25.74 -5.26 -4.40
CA ILE A 43 -24.34 -5.67 -4.43
C ILE A 43 -23.45 -4.70 -5.22
N ASN A 44 -23.98 -4.07 -6.28
CA ASN A 44 -23.25 -3.09 -7.08
C ASN A 44 -23.06 -1.79 -6.29
N ILE A 45 -24.09 -1.36 -5.56
CA ILE A 45 -24.00 -0.19 -4.66
C ILE A 45 -22.94 -0.43 -3.59
N VAL A 46 -22.98 -1.61 -2.96
CA VAL A 46 -21.98 -2.01 -1.96
C VAL A 46 -20.57 -2.04 -2.57
N ALA A 47 -20.42 -2.55 -3.80
CA ALA A 47 -19.13 -2.54 -4.49
C ALA A 47 -18.63 -1.11 -4.77
N LEU A 48 -19.49 -0.20 -5.26
CA LEU A 48 -19.14 1.20 -5.52
C LEU A 48 -18.72 1.96 -4.25
N ILE A 49 -19.17 1.54 -3.07
CA ILE A 49 -18.71 2.08 -1.78
C ILE A 49 -17.37 1.43 -1.39
N ILE A 50 -17.26 0.11 -1.45
CA ILE A 50 -16.06 -0.60 -0.97
C ILE A 50 -14.84 -0.32 -1.85
N LEU A 51 -15.00 -0.15 -3.15
CA LEU A 51 -13.88 -0.05 -4.09
C LEU A 51 -13.04 1.22 -3.90
N PRO A 52 -13.60 2.44 -3.83
CA PRO A 52 -12.82 3.63 -3.47
C PRO A 52 -12.12 3.49 -2.12
N PHE A 53 -12.77 2.86 -1.14
CA PHE A 53 -12.16 2.59 0.17
C PHE A 53 -10.93 1.68 0.06
N LEU A 54 -11.04 0.59 -0.70
CA LEU A 54 -9.91 -0.30 -0.97
C LEU A 54 -8.81 0.40 -1.78
N GLY A 55 -9.18 1.28 -2.72
CA GLY A 55 -8.26 2.14 -3.47
C GLY A 55 -7.47 3.10 -2.57
N GLY A 56 -8.10 3.59 -1.50
CA GLY A 56 -7.43 4.46 -0.51
C GLY A 56 -6.47 3.76 0.44
N LEU A 57 -6.29 2.44 0.34
CA LEU A 57 -5.38 1.70 1.21
C LEU A 57 -3.90 1.82 0.79
N ALA A 58 -3.47 2.90 0.13
CA ALA A 58 -2.04 3.13 -0.14
C ALA A 58 -1.18 3.11 1.14
N GLY A 59 -1.73 3.62 2.25
CA GLY A 59 -1.12 3.55 3.58
C GLY A 59 -0.83 2.11 4.05
N PHE A 60 -1.65 1.12 3.65
CA PHE A 60 -1.39 -0.30 3.91
C PHE A 60 -0.10 -0.76 3.23
N PHE A 61 0.10 -0.42 1.95
CA PHE A 61 1.31 -0.81 1.23
C PHE A 61 2.56 -0.15 1.81
N LEU A 62 2.48 1.14 2.15
CA LEU A 62 3.57 1.86 2.82
C LEU A 62 3.89 1.23 4.19
N MET A 63 2.87 0.88 4.99
CA MET A 63 3.07 0.29 6.31
C MET A 63 3.73 -1.09 6.23
N VAL A 64 3.29 -1.96 5.31
CA VAL A 64 3.91 -3.28 5.06
C VAL A 64 5.36 -3.12 4.61
N SER A 65 5.64 -2.14 3.75
CA SER A 65 6.99 -1.83 3.27
C SER A 65 7.88 -1.32 4.42
N ALA A 66 7.36 -0.45 5.28
CA ALA A 66 8.06 0.06 6.46
C ALA A 66 8.37 -1.03 7.49
N ILE A 67 7.44 -1.97 7.74
CA ILE A 67 7.67 -3.16 8.57
C ILE A 67 8.88 -3.94 8.04
N GLY A 68 8.85 -4.29 6.75
CA GLY A 68 9.92 -5.04 6.10
C GLY A 68 11.28 -4.30 6.14
N ASN A 69 11.27 -3.00 5.90
CA ASN A 69 12.48 -2.18 5.95
C ASN A 69 13.07 -2.12 7.37
N MET A 70 12.23 -1.91 8.38
CA MET A 70 12.67 -1.85 9.79
C MET A 70 13.24 -3.19 10.27
N ILE A 71 12.62 -4.32 9.91
CA ILE A 71 13.19 -5.65 10.18
C ILE A 71 14.56 -5.81 9.52
N SER A 72 14.72 -5.32 8.29
CA SER A 72 16.02 -5.34 7.58
C SER A 72 17.09 -4.49 8.30
N MET A 73 16.72 -3.30 8.76
CA MET A 73 17.58 -2.40 9.53
C MET A 73 18.01 -3.03 10.86
N TYR A 74 17.09 -3.64 11.60
CA TYR A 74 17.41 -4.34 12.85
C TYR A 74 18.38 -5.47 12.66
N ARG A 75 18.18 -6.31 11.64
CA ARG A 75 19.09 -7.42 11.35
C ARG A 75 20.48 -6.94 10.96
N HIS A 76 20.58 -5.81 10.28
CA HIS A 76 21.86 -5.19 9.98
C HIS A 76 22.62 -4.81 11.27
N LEU A 77 21.92 -4.21 12.23
CA LEU A 77 22.48 -3.85 13.54
C LEU A 77 22.80 -5.08 14.41
N GLN A 78 21.93 -6.10 14.42
CA GLN A 78 22.14 -7.37 15.11
C GLN A 78 23.33 -8.15 14.55
N ALA A 79 23.62 -8.00 13.26
CA ALA A 79 24.82 -8.57 12.63
C ALA A 79 26.12 -7.81 12.98
N GLY A 80 26.08 -6.86 13.93
CA GLY A 80 27.25 -6.12 14.40
C GLY A 80 27.77 -5.08 13.40
N ARG A 81 26.99 -4.73 12.38
CA ARG A 81 27.40 -3.74 11.37
C ARG A 81 27.24 -2.30 11.89
N ASN A 82 28.05 -1.40 11.36
CA ASN A 82 28.09 -0.02 11.82
C ASN A 82 26.82 0.75 11.45
N VAL A 83 26.39 1.64 12.35
CA VAL A 83 25.21 2.51 12.15
C VAL A 83 25.35 3.40 10.92
N ARG A 84 26.57 3.88 10.62
CA ARG A 84 26.85 4.70 9.43
C ARG A 84 26.54 3.94 8.14
N ASP A 85 26.91 2.67 8.06
CA ASP A 85 26.68 1.83 6.88
C ASP A 85 25.20 1.57 6.66
N LEU A 86 24.43 1.43 7.75
CA LEU A 86 22.98 1.37 7.70
C LEU A 86 22.40 2.64 7.08
N VAL A 87 22.79 3.82 7.59
CA VAL A 87 22.27 5.11 7.11
C VAL A 87 22.60 5.30 5.63
N ILE A 88 23.86 5.09 5.22
CA ILE A 88 24.28 5.22 3.82
C ILE A 88 23.49 4.26 2.94
N ARG A 89 23.31 3.00 3.37
CA ARG A 89 22.54 2.02 2.61
C ARG A 89 21.08 2.45 2.42
N GLN A 90 20.45 3.03 3.44
CA GLN A 90 19.05 3.48 3.38
C GLN A 90 18.91 4.73 2.50
N ILE A 91 19.80 5.71 2.65
CA ILE A 91 19.82 6.92 1.81
C ILE A 91 20.05 6.54 0.35
N MET A 92 21.11 5.80 0.04
CA MET A 92 21.44 5.41 -1.34
C MET A 92 20.36 4.52 -1.97
N GLY A 93 19.81 3.58 -1.19
CA GLY A 93 18.72 2.72 -1.65
C GLY A 93 17.42 3.49 -1.90
N GLY A 94 17.09 4.45 -1.03
CA GLY A 94 15.93 5.31 -1.19
C GLY A 94 16.07 6.30 -2.34
N VAL A 95 17.23 6.92 -2.52
CA VAL A 95 17.52 7.80 -3.67
C VAL A 95 17.44 7.04 -4.98
N LEU A 96 18.00 5.82 -5.03
CA LEU A 96 17.88 4.97 -6.21
C LEU A 96 16.41 4.65 -6.51
N LEU A 97 15.62 4.30 -5.49
CA LEU A 97 14.19 4.04 -5.66
C LEU A 97 13.44 5.30 -6.11
N LEU A 98 13.79 6.50 -5.61
CA LEU A 98 13.19 7.76 -6.06
C LEU A 98 13.43 8.01 -7.55
N ILE A 99 14.68 7.86 -8.01
CA ILE A 99 15.01 8.04 -9.43
C ILE A 99 14.17 7.07 -10.29
N PHE A 100 14.08 5.82 -9.86
CA PHE A 100 13.25 4.84 -10.55
C PHE A 100 11.77 5.17 -10.49
N ALA A 101 11.26 5.71 -9.38
CA ALA A 101 9.87 6.17 -9.27
C ALA A 101 9.56 7.29 -10.28
N MET A 102 10.46 8.26 -10.44
CA MET A 102 10.30 9.34 -11.42
C MET A 102 10.33 8.82 -12.87
N ILE A 103 11.25 7.90 -13.17
CA ILE A 103 11.31 7.25 -14.49
C ILE A 103 10.04 6.42 -14.74
N SER A 104 9.59 5.70 -13.72
CA SER A 104 8.35 4.95 -13.74
C SER A 104 7.18 5.86 -14.09
N GLU A 105 6.91 6.92 -13.34
CA GLU A 105 5.78 7.81 -13.64
C GLU A 105 5.88 8.47 -15.01
N SER A 106 7.08 8.79 -15.48
CA SER A 106 7.27 9.39 -16.80
C SER A 106 7.00 8.41 -17.95
N ILE A 107 7.40 7.13 -17.79
CA ILE A 107 7.52 6.20 -18.91
C ILE A 107 6.65 4.95 -18.74
N LEU A 108 6.82 4.22 -17.63
CA LEU A 108 6.33 2.85 -17.46
C LEU A 108 5.05 2.74 -16.62
N GLY A 109 4.86 3.63 -15.66
CA GLY A 109 3.73 3.69 -14.75
C GLY A 109 2.43 3.92 -15.51
N ILE A 110 1.31 3.58 -14.89
CA ILE A 110 -0.03 3.51 -15.51
C ILE A 110 -0.49 4.78 -16.26
N HIS A 111 0.08 5.94 -15.91
CA HIS A 111 -0.16 7.23 -16.54
C HIS A 111 1.03 7.76 -17.35
N GLY A 112 2.11 6.99 -17.47
CA GLY A 112 3.31 7.34 -18.23
C GLY A 112 3.12 7.24 -19.74
N ALA A 113 4.21 7.45 -20.48
CA ALA A 113 4.16 7.52 -21.94
C ALA A 113 3.83 6.20 -22.63
N ILE A 114 4.35 5.06 -22.15
CA ILE A 114 4.03 3.74 -22.72
C ILE A 114 2.55 3.43 -22.49
N PRO A 115 1.99 3.60 -21.29
CA PRO A 115 0.56 3.32 -21.11
C PRO A 115 -0.36 4.28 -21.84
N ASN A 116 0.03 5.54 -22.04
CA ASN A 116 -0.70 6.44 -22.93
C ASN A 116 -0.79 5.89 -24.35
N LEU A 117 0.31 5.37 -24.90
CA LEU A 117 0.28 4.68 -26.20
C LEU A 117 -0.64 3.45 -26.18
N MET A 118 -0.62 2.69 -25.08
CA MET A 118 -1.45 1.49 -24.92
C MET A 118 -2.94 1.79 -24.67
N LYS A 119 -3.31 3.03 -24.38
CA LYS A 119 -4.70 3.52 -24.29
C LYS A 119 -5.24 4.03 -25.62
N THR A 120 -4.39 4.19 -26.62
CA THR A 120 -4.71 4.79 -27.92
C THR A 120 -4.27 3.86 -29.04
N LEU A 121 -4.42 2.54 -28.87
CA LEU A 121 -4.05 1.56 -29.89
C LEU A 121 -4.98 1.61 -31.12
N ASP A 122 -6.17 2.16 -30.95
CA ASP A 122 -7.14 2.47 -31.99
C ASP A 122 -6.77 3.72 -32.81
N ASP A 123 -6.15 4.74 -32.17
CA ASP A 123 -5.66 5.94 -32.83
C ASP A 123 -4.32 6.45 -32.25
N ALA A 124 -3.22 6.09 -32.91
CA ALA A 124 -1.88 6.51 -32.51
C ALA A 124 -1.63 8.03 -32.63
N SER A 125 -2.47 8.78 -33.34
CA SER A 125 -2.30 10.24 -33.47
C SER A 125 -2.61 11.00 -32.17
N VAL A 126 -3.38 10.37 -31.25
CA VAL A 126 -3.74 10.93 -29.94
C VAL A 126 -2.63 10.70 -28.90
N TRP A 127 -1.56 9.97 -29.26
CA TRP A 127 -0.49 9.66 -28.31
C TRP A 127 0.25 10.92 -27.86
N ASN A 128 0.06 11.28 -26.59
CA ASN A 128 0.76 12.39 -25.96
C ASN A 128 2.12 11.95 -25.39
N TRP A 129 3.17 12.01 -26.21
CA TRP A 129 4.53 11.74 -25.75
C TRP A 129 5.07 12.80 -24.77
N GLN A 130 4.50 14.01 -24.77
CA GLN A 130 4.95 15.12 -23.92
C GLN A 130 4.76 14.84 -22.42
N VAL A 131 3.95 13.83 -22.06
CA VAL A 131 3.83 13.32 -20.70
C VAL A 131 5.20 13.01 -20.08
N ILE A 132 6.18 12.54 -20.87
CA ILE A 132 7.55 12.27 -20.40
C ILE A 132 8.22 13.53 -19.82
N LEU A 133 7.86 14.72 -20.31
CA LEU A 133 8.53 15.98 -20.00
C LEU A 133 8.24 16.53 -18.60
N TYR A 134 7.18 16.05 -17.94
CA TYR A 134 6.76 16.58 -16.64
C TYR A 134 6.27 15.50 -15.65
N ARG A 135 5.75 14.36 -16.15
CA ARG A 135 5.05 13.38 -15.30
C ARG A 135 5.96 12.70 -14.27
N GLY A 136 7.27 12.71 -14.47
CA GLY A 136 8.22 12.22 -13.45
C GLY A 136 8.19 12.97 -12.13
N TYR A 137 7.55 14.14 -12.08
CA TYR A 137 7.31 14.89 -10.84
C TYR A 137 5.97 14.54 -10.17
N HIS A 138 5.15 13.68 -10.78
CA HIS A 138 3.92 13.20 -10.16
C HIS A 138 4.20 12.30 -8.96
N PHE A 139 3.73 12.74 -7.80
CA PHE A 139 4.11 12.16 -6.52
C PHE A 139 3.09 11.13 -6.04
N GLU A 140 3.34 9.87 -6.40
CA GLU A 140 2.56 8.72 -5.95
C GLU A 140 3.23 7.91 -4.82
N THR A 141 2.56 6.84 -4.37
CA THR A 141 2.96 5.98 -3.24
C THR A 141 4.41 5.54 -3.26
N ILE A 142 4.99 5.24 -4.43
CA ILE A 142 6.37 4.75 -4.52
C ILE A 142 7.37 5.85 -4.16
N HIS A 143 7.10 7.09 -4.55
CA HIS A 143 7.91 8.24 -4.14
C HIS A 143 7.86 8.39 -2.62
N THR A 144 6.65 8.30 -2.05
CA THR A 144 6.40 8.36 -0.61
C THR A 144 7.17 7.25 0.13
N ILE A 145 7.13 6.02 -0.37
CA ILE A 145 7.90 4.88 0.17
C ILE A 145 9.40 5.18 0.13
N ALA A 146 9.91 5.67 -1.00
CA ALA A 146 11.32 5.93 -1.18
C ALA A 146 11.83 7.02 -0.24
N TRP A 147 11.08 8.12 -0.10
CA TRP A 147 11.34 9.16 0.89
C TRP A 147 11.26 8.65 2.33
N CYS A 148 10.24 7.84 2.63
CA CYS A 148 10.11 7.23 3.95
C CYS A 148 11.27 6.28 4.27
N ILE A 149 11.83 5.57 3.30
CA ILE A 149 13.04 4.75 3.46
C ILE A 149 14.23 5.63 3.86
N ILE A 150 14.43 6.77 3.18
CA ILE A 150 15.51 7.72 3.49
C ILE A 150 15.33 8.26 4.91
N LEU A 151 14.15 8.82 5.21
CA LEU A 151 13.87 9.48 6.49
C LEU A 151 13.91 8.49 7.66
N ASN A 152 13.29 7.31 7.52
CA ASN A 152 13.40 6.26 8.55
C ASN A 152 14.85 5.78 8.73
N GLY A 153 15.61 5.67 7.64
CA GLY A 153 17.03 5.30 7.71
C GLY A 153 17.84 6.29 8.54
N VAL A 154 17.61 7.59 8.32
CA VAL A 154 18.24 8.67 9.09
C VAL A 154 17.79 8.65 10.55
N VAL A 155 16.47 8.63 10.81
CA VAL A 155 15.90 8.59 12.16
C VAL A 155 16.42 7.38 12.93
N GLN A 156 16.30 6.18 12.35
CA GLN A 156 16.79 4.95 12.97
C GLN A 156 18.30 5.00 13.19
N GLY A 157 19.06 5.58 12.25
CA GLY A 157 20.49 5.80 12.38
C GLY A 157 20.84 6.67 13.59
N ILE A 158 20.16 7.81 13.75
CA ILE A 158 20.35 8.71 14.89
C ILE A 158 20.03 7.97 16.19
N LEU A 159 18.90 7.27 16.24
CA LEU A 159 18.44 6.56 17.44
C LEU A 159 19.27 5.32 17.78
N SER A 160 19.97 4.74 16.81
CA SER A 160 20.84 3.58 17.00
C SER A 160 22.24 3.96 17.52
N ARG A 161 22.59 5.25 17.55
CA ARG A 161 23.86 5.72 18.14
C ARG A 161 23.97 5.26 19.60
N LYS A 162 25.19 4.97 20.04
CA LYS A 162 25.48 4.45 21.39
C LYS A 162 24.64 3.22 21.77
N ASN A 163 24.38 2.31 20.81
CA ASN A 163 23.56 1.10 21.00
C ASN A 163 22.10 1.36 21.41
N GLY A 164 21.54 2.54 21.11
CA GLY A 164 20.15 2.87 21.46
C GLY A 164 19.12 1.88 20.89
N TRP A 165 19.45 1.20 19.78
CA TRP A 165 18.61 0.19 19.15
C TRP A 165 18.33 -1.05 20.02
N LYS A 166 19.19 -1.31 21.02
CA LYS A 166 19.00 -2.40 21.99
C LYS A 166 17.88 -2.13 23.00
N ASN A 167 17.34 -0.90 23.05
CA ASN A 167 16.21 -0.55 23.91
C ASN A 167 14.94 -0.32 23.07
N PRO A 168 14.23 -1.39 22.67
CA PRO A 168 13.07 -1.29 21.79
C PRO A 168 11.94 -0.45 22.39
N ARG A 169 11.74 -0.49 23.71
CA ARG A 169 10.71 0.31 24.40
C ARG A 169 10.96 1.81 24.25
N ARG A 170 12.21 2.25 24.40
CA ARG A 170 12.59 3.66 24.19
C ARG A 170 12.36 4.06 22.74
N LEU A 171 12.77 3.23 21.78
CA LEU A 171 12.58 3.52 20.36
C LEU A 171 11.10 3.66 20.01
N ILE A 172 10.26 2.72 20.43
CA ILE A 172 8.81 2.76 20.16
C ILE A 172 8.19 4.05 20.71
N LYS A 173 8.56 4.47 21.93
CA LYS A 173 8.10 5.76 22.49
C LYS A 173 8.48 6.95 21.61
N ILE A 174 9.71 6.98 21.10
CA ILE A 174 10.17 8.05 20.20
C ILE A 174 9.39 8.03 18.89
N TYR A 175 9.19 6.86 18.26
CA TYR A 175 8.39 6.76 17.05
C TYR A 175 6.93 7.19 17.27
N ILE A 176 6.32 6.89 18.43
CA ILE A 176 4.99 7.39 18.79
C ILE A 176 4.96 8.92 18.84
N ILE A 177 5.96 9.54 19.48
CA ILE A 177 6.07 11.02 19.52
C ILE A 177 6.22 11.57 18.10
N LEU A 178 7.06 10.95 17.27
CA LEU A 178 7.24 11.37 15.87
C LEU A 178 5.97 11.24 15.03
N ILE A 179 5.15 10.21 15.24
CA ILE A 179 3.83 10.08 14.60
C ILE A 179 2.96 11.30 14.93
N VAL A 180 2.84 11.65 16.21
CA VAL A 180 2.03 12.79 16.66
C VAL A 180 2.55 14.10 16.06
N VAL A 181 3.87 14.29 16.07
CA VAL A 181 4.52 15.48 15.49
C VAL A 181 4.25 15.58 14.00
N VAL A 182 4.40 14.50 13.22
CA VAL A 182 4.13 14.52 11.78
C VAL A 182 2.68 14.87 11.48
N VAL A 183 1.72 14.23 12.17
CA VAL A 183 0.30 14.50 11.97
C VAL A 183 -0.04 15.96 12.34
N ALA A 184 0.48 16.46 13.47
CA ALA A 184 0.24 17.84 13.89
C ALA A 184 0.87 18.89 12.95
N LEU A 185 2.04 18.60 12.38
CA LEU A 185 2.73 19.50 11.45
C LEU A 185 2.17 19.45 10.02
N THR A 186 1.33 18.46 9.68
CA THR A 186 0.84 18.26 8.30
C THR A 186 0.10 19.50 7.77
N PRO A 187 -0.93 20.06 8.46
CA PRO A 187 -1.61 21.27 7.98
C PRO A 187 -0.69 22.49 7.90
N LEU A 188 0.23 22.64 8.87
CA LEU A 188 1.16 23.76 8.91
C LEU A 188 2.08 23.74 7.68
N LEU A 189 2.60 22.57 7.31
CA LEU A 189 3.48 22.43 6.16
C LEU A 189 2.74 22.67 4.84
N TRP A 190 1.51 22.17 4.71
CA TRP A 190 0.69 22.44 3.53
C TRP A 190 0.40 23.93 3.38
N TRP A 191 0.00 24.60 4.47
CA TRP A 191 -0.21 26.04 4.48
C TRP A 191 1.06 26.84 4.14
N LEU A 192 2.22 26.45 4.69
CA LEU A 192 3.49 27.11 4.37
C LEU A 192 3.87 26.94 2.89
N VAL A 193 3.56 25.80 2.28
CA VAL A 193 3.82 25.59 0.85
C VAL A 193 2.87 26.42 -0.01
N ASP A 194 1.58 26.48 0.33
CA ASP A 194 0.61 27.33 -0.37
C ASP A 194 0.96 28.83 -0.24
N LEU A 195 1.46 29.26 0.92
CA LEU A 195 1.98 30.62 1.11
C LEU A 195 3.19 30.91 0.21
N ALA A 196 4.07 29.91 0.00
CA ALA A 196 5.24 30.05 -0.84
C ALA A 196 4.91 30.00 -2.35
N ILE A 197 3.92 29.19 -2.74
CA ILE A 197 3.43 29.04 -4.12
C ILE A 197 1.89 29.05 -4.07
N PRO A 198 1.26 30.22 -4.25
CA PRO A 198 -0.19 30.35 -4.15
C PRO A 198 -0.95 29.38 -5.06
N GLY A 199 -1.89 28.64 -4.47
CA GLY A 199 -2.71 27.66 -5.18
C GLY A 199 -2.03 26.31 -5.38
N TYR A 200 -0.84 26.08 -4.84
CA TYR A 200 -0.15 24.79 -4.93
C TYR A 200 -0.89 23.71 -4.12
N PRO A 201 -1.10 22.48 -4.65
CA PRO A 201 -0.61 21.95 -5.91
C PRO A 201 -1.63 22.06 -7.07
N TRP A 202 -2.74 22.77 -6.90
CA TRP A 202 -3.92 22.72 -7.78
C TRP A 202 -3.97 23.73 -8.89
N ALA A 203 -3.38 24.92 -8.70
CA ALA A 203 -3.42 25.98 -9.69
C ALA A 203 -2.78 25.50 -11.01
N THR A 204 -3.25 26.02 -12.13
CA THR A 204 -2.65 25.74 -13.45
C THR A 204 -1.58 26.79 -13.74
N ASP A 205 -0.38 26.37 -14.13
CA ASP A 205 0.66 27.31 -14.61
C ASP A 205 0.23 27.81 -16.00
N PRO A 206 0.02 29.14 -16.18
CA PRO A 206 -0.50 29.70 -17.42
C PRO A 206 0.45 29.50 -18.62
N ASN A 207 1.74 29.26 -18.37
CA ASN A 207 2.72 29.09 -19.44
C ASN A 207 2.76 27.67 -20.00
N THR A 208 2.38 26.68 -19.20
CA THR A 208 2.50 25.26 -19.54
C THR A 208 1.14 24.58 -19.69
N GLY A 209 0.08 25.15 -19.12
CA GLY A 209 -1.25 24.54 -19.09
C GLY A 209 -1.35 23.31 -18.19
N VAL A 210 -0.32 23.01 -17.38
CA VAL A 210 -0.32 21.91 -16.40
C VAL A 210 -0.37 22.44 -14.97
N ASP A 211 -0.75 21.61 -14.00
CA ASP A 211 -0.77 21.99 -12.59
C ASP A 211 0.60 22.54 -12.15
N VAL A 212 0.61 23.56 -11.28
CA VAL A 212 1.81 24.21 -10.74
C VAL A 212 2.75 23.25 -10.03
N GLN A 213 2.29 22.06 -9.62
CA GLN A 213 3.15 21.01 -9.06
C GLN A 213 4.08 20.34 -10.08
N TYR A 214 3.88 20.55 -11.39
CA TYR A 214 4.66 19.92 -12.45
C TYR A 214 5.55 20.92 -13.18
N PRO A 215 6.88 20.90 -12.94
CA PRO A 215 7.79 21.61 -13.81
C PRO A 215 7.82 20.92 -15.19
N TYR A 216 7.79 21.72 -16.26
CA TYR A 216 7.73 21.23 -17.64
C TYR A 216 9.07 21.42 -18.36
N LEU A 217 9.69 20.34 -18.82
CA LEU A 217 11.01 20.37 -19.47
C LEU A 217 10.99 21.21 -20.75
N GLY A 218 11.90 22.19 -20.83
CA GLY A 218 12.02 23.11 -21.96
C GLY A 218 11.21 24.41 -21.81
N ILE A 219 10.33 24.51 -20.81
CA ILE A 219 9.53 25.73 -20.53
C ILE A 219 9.84 26.27 -19.13
N SER A 220 9.81 25.40 -18.11
CA SER A 220 10.06 25.79 -16.73
C SER A 220 11.53 26.11 -16.46
N GLU A 221 11.78 27.07 -15.58
CA GLU A 221 13.14 27.39 -15.12
C GLU A 221 13.77 26.23 -14.35
N TRP A 222 15.08 26.03 -14.51
CA TRP A 222 15.79 24.88 -13.93
C TRP A 222 15.62 24.73 -12.41
N TRP A 223 15.49 25.85 -11.67
CA TRP A 223 15.34 25.82 -10.21
C TRP A 223 13.97 25.27 -9.81
N LYS A 224 12.92 25.40 -10.64
CA LYS A 224 11.60 24.82 -10.38
C LYS A 224 11.68 23.30 -10.28
N PHE A 225 12.50 22.64 -11.12
CA PHE A 225 12.72 21.20 -11.04
C PHE A 225 13.29 20.77 -9.67
N ILE A 226 14.24 21.53 -9.14
CA ILE A 226 14.82 21.22 -7.83
C ILE A 226 13.81 21.51 -6.72
N THR A 227 13.13 22.65 -6.73
CA THR A 227 12.19 23.00 -5.67
C THR A 227 10.99 22.06 -5.65
N HIS A 228 10.41 21.75 -6.81
CA HIS A 228 9.21 20.92 -6.92
C HIS A 228 9.49 19.47 -6.55
N PHE A 229 10.73 18.98 -6.75
CA PHE A 229 11.15 17.68 -6.24
C PHE A 229 10.94 17.54 -4.72
N PHE A 230 11.22 18.59 -3.94
CA PHE A 230 11.02 18.61 -2.50
C PHE A 230 9.59 19.03 -2.11
N LEU A 231 9.00 19.99 -2.81
CA LEU A 231 7.63 20.47 -2.51
C LEU A 231 6.59 19.38 -2.76
N ASN A 232 6.70 18.62 -3.85
CA ASN A 232 5.79 17.50 -4.14
C ASN A 232 5.88 16.44 -3.05
N ALA A 233 7.06 16.26 -2.45
CA ALA A 233 7.24 15.37 -1.33
C ALA A 233 6.57 15.89 -0.04
N ILE A 234 6.48 17.21 0.17
CA ILE A 234 5.91 17.81 1.37
C ILE A 234 4.38 17.98 1.26
N ALA A 235 3.90 18.47 0.12
CA ALA A 235 2.53 18.96 -0.07
C ALA A 235 1.92 18.60 -1.43
N GLY A 236 2.50 17.63 -2.15
CA GLY A 236 1.95 17.13 -3.41
C GLY A 236 0.51 16.64 -3.28
N ARG A 237 -0.17 16.50 -4.42
CA ARG A 237 -1.61 16.22 -4.48
C ARG A 237 -2.02 14.85 -3.94
N GLU A 238 -1.35 13.78 -4.35
CA GLU A 238 -1.85 12.43 -4.08
C GLU A 238 -1.42 11.91 -2.71
N GLU A 239 -0.10 11.68 -2.53
CA GLU A 239 0.42 10.97 -1.35
C GLU A 239 1.65 11.62 -0.71
N PRO A 240 1.60 12.89 -0.30
CA PRO A 240 2.75 13.58 0.29
C PRO A 240 3.28 12.89 1.55
N ILE A 241 4.56 13.08 1.86
CA ILE A 241 5.22 12.55 3.07
C ILE A 241 4.46 12.98 4.34
N PHE A 242 3.82 14.14 4.35
CA PHE A 242 2.94 14.56 5.43
C PHE A 242 1.50 14.33 4.96
N PRO A 243 0.74 13.36 5.51
CA PRO A 243 0.98 12.64 6.77
C PRO A 243 1.59 11.22 6.63
N TYR A 244 1.90 10.72 5.43
CA TYR A 244 2.28 9.31 5.22
C TYR A 244 3.55 8.85 5.97
N LEU A 245 4.44 9.74 6.37
CA LEU A 245 5.59 9.44 7.23
C LEU A 245 5.15 8.91 8.59
N ALA A 246 4.01 9.37 9.11
CA ALA A 246 3.41 8.82 10.32
C ALA A 246 3.01 7.35 10.12
N VAL A 247 2.44 7.00 8.97
CA VAL A 247 2.10 5.62 8.59
C VAL A 247 3.38 4.76 8.51
N SER A 248 4.45 5.33 7.96
CA SER A 248 5.75 4.66 7.91
C SER A 248 6.35 4.43 9.31
N PHE A 249 6.19 5.39 10.23
CA PHE A 249 6.57 5.22 11.63
C PHE A 249 5.71 4.17 12.35
N MET A 250 4.40 4.09 12.07
CA MET A 250 3.53 3.02 12.58
C MET A 250 4.03 1.64 12.13
N GLY A 251 4.35 1.49 10.84
CA GLY A 251 4.95 0.26 10.31
C GLY A 251 6.31 -0.05 10.94
N SER A 252 7.12 0.99 11.19
CA SER A 252 8.41 0.86 11.88
C SER A 252 8.25 0.34 13.32
N ILE A 253 7.24 0.79 14.07
CA ILE A 253 6.94 0.26 15.41
C ILE A 253 6.65 -1.24 15.35
N ILE A 254 5.80 -1.68 14.42
CA ILE A 254 5.49 -3.10 14.23
C ILE A 254 6.76 -3.88 13.84
N GLY A 255 7.58 -3.33 12.94
CA GLY A 255 8.85 -3.93 12.51
C GLY A 255 9.88 -4.05 13.63
N ILE A 256 10.01 -3.05 14.50
CA ILE A 256 10.86 -3.10 15.71
C ILE A 256 10.47 -4.31 16.56
N ILE A 257 9.17 -4.49 16.79
CA ILE A 257 8.66 -5.51 17.70
C ILE A 257 8.83 -6.91 17.09
N LEU A 258 8.54 -7.07 15.80
CA LEU A 258 8.77 -8.34 15.08
C LEU A 258 10.25 -8.70 14.92
N ALA A 259 11.17 -7.73 15.06
CA ALA A 259 12.60 -7.98 14.99
C ALA A 259 13.23 -8.43 16.33
N GLN A 260 12.47 -8.41 17.43
CA GLN A 260 12.96 -8.86 18.73
C GLN A 260 13.08 -10.38 18.79
N ASN A 261 13.80 -10.88 19.80
CA ASN A 261 13.90 -12.32 20.04
C ASN A 261 12.52 -12.89 20.37
N ARG A 262 12.26 -14.12 19.93
CA ARG A 262 10.97 -14.79 20.10
C ARG A 262 10.49 -14.81 21.56
N GLU A 263 11.38 -15.10 22.49
CA GLU A 263 11.06 -15.12 23.93
C GLU A 263 10.67 -13.74 24.47
N GLU A 264 11.32 -12.67 23.99
CA GLU A 264 10.94 -11.30 24.32
C GLU A 264 9.58 -10.94 23.72
N ILE A 265 9.29 -11.37 22.48
CA ILE A 265 7.98 -11.14 21.87
C ILE A 265 6.88 -11.83 22.66
N LYS A 266 7.08 -13.09 23.07
CA LYS A 266 6.10 -13.84 23.88
C LYS A 266 5.85 -13.19 25.24
N LYS A 267 6.91 -12.79 25.95
CA LYS A 267 6.81 -12.26 27.31
C LYS A 267 6.30 -10.82 27.33
N ASP A 268 7.00 -9.94 26.62
CA ASP A 268 6.81 -8.49 26.73
C ASP A 268 5.82 -7.94 25.70
N TRP A 269 5.56 -8.67 24.61
CA TRP A 269 4.80 -8.16 23.46
C TRP A 269 3.70 -9.10 22.97
N SER A 270 3.29 -10.10 23.77
CA SER A 270 2.18 -11.00 23.40
C SER A 270 0.85 -10.26 23.22
N PHE A 271 0.71 -9.10 23.86
CA PHE A 271 -0.46 -8.23 23.68
C PHE A 271 -0.44 -7.44 22.36
N LEU A 272 0.67 -7.46 21.59
CA LEU A 272 0.89 -6.60 20.42
C LEU A 272 -0.25 -6.72 19.40
N PRO A 273 -0.60 -7.91 18.85
CA PRO A 273 -1.61 -7.95 17.81
C PRO A 273 -2.97 -7.51 18.35
N LYS A 274 -3.25 -7.76 19.64
CA LYS A 274 -4.50 -7.35 20.28
C LYS A 274 -4.58 -5.83 20.46
N LYS A 275 -3.60 -5.21 21.12
CA LYS A 275 -3.64 -3.76 21.41
C LYS A 275 -3.51 -2.93 20.14
N THR A 276 -2.63 -3.32 19.23
CA THR A 276 -2.43 -2.61 17.95
C THR A 276 -3.68 -2.68 17.09
N MET A 277 -4.34 -3.85 17.03
CA MET A 277 -5.64 -4.00 16.34
C MET A 277 -6.74 -3.19 17.02
N GLN A 278 -6.78 -3.11 18.36
CA GLN A 278 -7.74 -2.26 19.08
C GLN A 278 -7.55 -0.77 18.76
N ILE A 279 -6.30 -0.31 18.70
CA ILE A 279 -5.96 1.06 18.28
C ILE A 279 -6.38 1.29 16.83
N GLY A 280 -6.02 0.38 15.92
CA GLY A 280 -6.44 0.45 14.51
C GLY A 280 -7.96 0.47 14.35
N PHE A 281 -8.69 -0.33 15.14
CA PHE A 281 -10.14 -0.35 15.13
C PHE A 281 -10.75 0.97 15.63
N LEU A 282 -10.20 1.53 16.71
CA LEU A 282 -10.63 2.83 17.22
C LEU A 282 -10.37 3.95 16.20
N MET A 283 -9.18 3.95 15.58
CA MET A 283 -8.84 4.89 14.50
C MET A 283 -9.81 4.75 13.32
N PHE A 284 -10.08 3.52 12.88
CA PHE A 284 -11.01 3.25 11.79
C PHE A 284 -12.41 3.76 12.12
N PHE A 285 -12.92 3.47 13.31
CA PHE A 285 -14.26 3.87 13.72
C PHE A 285 -14.41 5.40 13.84
N ILE A 286 -13.44 6.08 14.46
CA ILE A 286 -13.43 7.54 14.52
C ILE A 286 -13.34 8.14 13.11
N GLY A 287 -12.47 7.58 12.27
CA GLY A 287 -12.28 8.02 10.90
C GLY A 287 -13.54 7.86 10.05
N ILE A 288 -14.19 6.70 10.08
CA ILE A 288 -15.39 6.47 9.26
C ILE A 288 -16.57 7.31 9.71
N MET A 289 -16.75 7.53 11.02
CA MET A 289 -17.78 8.44 11.52
C MET A 289 -17.53 9.87 11.05
N GLY A 290 -16.29 10.36 11.10
CA GLY A 290 -15.94 11.68 10.59
C GLY A 290 -16.08 11.81 9.07
N LEU A 291 -15.73 10.77 8.31
CA LEU A 291 -15.95 10.71 6.86
C LEU A 291 -17.45 10.82 6.52
N ILE A 292 -18.30 10.06 7.21
CA ILE A 292 -19.76 10.11 7.00
C ILE A 292 -20.29 11.51 7.28
N VAL A 293 -19.89 12.13 8.40
CA VAL A 293 -20.29 13.50 8.73
C VAL A 293 -19.88 14.48 7.64
N ASN A 294 -18.63 14.42 7.15
CA ASN A 294 -18.17 15.32 6.08
C ASN A 294 -18.97 15.13 4.78
N LEU A 295 -19.28 13.88 4.42
CA LEU A 295 -20.04 13.58 3.20
C LEU A 295 -21.49 14.05 3.31
N VAL A 296 -22.12 13.90 4.48
CA VAL A 296 -23.48 14.39 4.74
C VAL A 296 -23.52 15.92 4.67
N LEU A 297 -22.58 16.61 5.33
CA LEU A 297 -22.50 18.08 5.26
C LEU A 297 -22.33 18.57 3.81
N LEU A 298 -21.45 17.92 3.05
CA LEU A 298 -21.23 18.26 1.65
C LEU A 298 -22.46 17.98 0.77
N MET A 299 -23.17 16.90 1.05
CA MET A 299 -24.41 16.53 0.36
C MET A 299 -25.52 17.53 0.66
N ASP A 300 -25.64 18.01 1.89
CA ASP A 300 -26.65 18.99 2.29
C ASP A 300 -26.36 20.38 1.70
N GLU A 301 -25.09 20.78 1.57
CA GLU A 301 -24.72 22.12 1.11
C GLU A 301 -24.57 22.25 -0.42
N ILE A 302 -23.98 21.25 -1.09
CA ILE A 302 -23.72 21.30 -2.55
C ILE A 302 -24.55 20.26 -3.32
N GLY A 303 -24.77 19.09 -2.73
CA GLY A 303 -25.53 17.99 -3.34
C GLY A 303 -24.77 16.67 -3.43
N MET A 304 -25.51 15.60 -3.69
CA MET A 304 -25.00 14.22 -3.74
C MET A 304 -23.83 14.02 -4.71
N THR A 305 -23.87 14.64 -5.89
CA THR A 305 -22.79 14.49 -6.90
C THR A 305 -21.44 14.97 -6.38
N ALA A 306 -21.39 16.09 -5.64
CA ALA A 306 -20.16 16.60 -5.04
C ALA A 306 -19.63 15.64 -3.96
N ALA A 307 -20.52 15.10 -3.12
CA ALA A 307 -20.16 14.10 -2.11
C ALA A 307 -19.59 12.82 -2.74
N LEU A 308 -20.21 12.32 -3.81
CA LEU A 308 -19.72 11.15 -4.54
C LEU A 308 -18.35 11.41 -5.19
N ASN A 309 -18.15 12.60 -5.78
CA ASN A 309 -16.87 12.96 -6.38
C ASN A 309 -15.75 13.09 -5.34
N LEU A 310 -16.03 13.66 -4.17
CA LEU A 310 -15.08 13.65 -3.05
C LEU A 310 -14.76 12.22 -2.59
N TYR A 311 -15.79 11.36 -2.48
CA TYR A 311 -15.60 9.97 -2.09
C TYR A 311 -14.81 9.15 -3.11
N LYS A 312 -14.99 9.39 -4.41
CA LYS A 312 -14.12 8.81 -5.47
C LYS A 312 -12.65 9.19 -5.25
N GLY A 313 -12.40 10.39 -4.75
CA GLY A 313 -11.07 10.89 -4.35
C GLY A 313 -10.59 10.43 -2.97
N LEU A 314 -11.19 9.39 -2.36
CA LEU A 314 -10.82 8.92 -1.02
C LEU A 314 -9.34 8.51 -0.89
N ALA A 315 -8.70 8.09 -1.98
CA ALA A 315 -7.29 7.73 -1.98
C ALA A 315 -6.33 8.92 -1.77
N PHE A 316 -6.78 10.13 -2.09
CA PHE A 316 -5.92 11.30 -2.17
C PHE A 316 -6.13 12.20 -0.94
N HIS A 317 -5.17 12.20 -0.02
CA HIS A 317 -5.33 12.87 1.28
C HIS A 317 -5.57 14.39 1.12
N ARG A 318 -4.92 15.01 0.13
CA ARG A 318 -5.03 16.44 -0.16
C ARG A 318 -6.38 16.81 -0.78
N ASN A 319 -7.21 15.84 -1.19
CA ASN A 319 -8.58 16.14 -1.65
C ASN A 319 -9.52 16.48 -0.49
N TRP A 320 -9.16 16.10 0.74
CA TRP A 320 -9.99 16.23 1.94
C TRP A 320 -9.64 17.47 2.77
N VAL A 321 -9.14 18.52 2.10
CA VAL A 321 -8.85 19.82 2.72
C VAL A 321 -9.75 20.90 2.12
N PRO A 322 -10.05 21.97 2.88
CA PRO A 322 -10.89 23.07 2.40
C PRO A 322 -10.36 23.72 1.12
N GLU A 323 -9.04 23.82 0.96
CA GLU A 323 -8.41 24.53 -0.17
C GLU A 323 -8.55 23.82 -1.54
N ASN A 324 -9.11 22.61 -1.61
CA ASN A 324 -9.27 21.88 -2.87
C ASN A 324 -10.30 22.59 -3.77
N PRO A 325 -9.90 23.14 -4.94
CA PRO A 325 -10.81 23.91 -5.80
C PRO A 325 -11.90 23.05 -6.47
N GLY A 326 -11.73 21.72 -6.51
CA GLY A 326 -12.73 20.80 -7.06
C GLY A 326 -13.95 20.60 -6.15
N ILE A 327 -13.96 21.21 -4.97
CA ILE A 327 -15.03 21.14 -3.97
C ILE A 327 -15.26 22.57 -3.48
N ALA A 328 -16.49 22.98 -3.18
CA ALA A 328 -16.69 24.32 -2.64
C ALA A 328 -15.95 24.43 -1.31
N SER A 329 -14.84 25.17 -1.34
CA SER A 329 -13.83 25.21 -0.28
C SER A 329 -14.33 25.52 1.13
N SER A 330 -15.50 26.16 1.26
CA SER A 330 -16.10 26.54 2.53
C SER A 330 -16.78 25.41 3.29
N THR A 331 -17.10 24.28 2.63
CA THR A 331 -18.03 23.28 3.18
C THR A 331 -17.32 22.13 3.89
N LEU A 332 -16.05 21.88 3.54
CA LEU A 332 -15.26 20.82 4.16
C LEU A 332 -14.65 21.28 5.49
N PRO A 333 -14.80 20.50 6.57
CA PRO A 333 -14.10 20.79 7.81
C PRO A 333 -12.58 20.70 7.61
N ILE A 334 -11.83 21.59 8.30
CA ILE A 334 -10.35 21.64 8.28
C ILE A 334 -9.72 20.27 8.63
N LEU A 335 -10.42 19.44 9.42
CA LEU A 335 -9.96 18.12 9.84
C LEU A 335 -10.44 16.97 8.93
N GLY A 336 -11.01 17.26 7.75
CA GLY A 336 -11.51 16.24 6.84
C GLY A 336 -10.47 15.18 6.47
N TRP A 337 -9.26 15.64 6.13
CA TRP A 337 -8.10 14.80 5.84
C TRP A 337 -7.70 13.91 7.02
N LEU A 338 -7.90 14.35 8.26
CA LEU A 338 -7.56 13.57 9.45
C LEU A 338 -8.51 12.38 9.61
N PHE A 339 -9.81 12.58 9.37
CA PHE A 339 -10.79 11.49 9.41
C PHE A 339 -10.55 10.46 8.30
N GLN A 340 -10.24 10.93 7.10
CA GLN A 340 -9.81 10.07 5.99
C GLN A 340 -8.55 9.27 6.36
N PHE A 341 -7.52 9.94 6.89
CA PHE A 341 -6.28 9.32 7.35
C PHE A 341 -6.52 8.25 8.42
N LEU A 342 -7.31 8.56 9.45
CA LEU A 342 -7.63 7.64 10.55
C LEU A 342 -8.41 6.42 10.06
N SER A 343 -9.35 6.62 9.14
CA SER A 343 -10.17 5.56 8.56
C SER A 343 -9.30 4.54 7.81
N LEU A 344 -8.57 5.01 6.79
CA LEU A 344 -7.80 4.13 5.90
C LEU A 344 -6.64 3.46 6.65
N ASN A 345 -5.89 4.20 7.47
CA ASN A 345 -4.76 3.65 8.19
C ASN A 345 -5.20 2.78 9.39
N GLY A 346 -6.33 3.08 10.02
CA GLY A 346 -6.94 2.23 11.03
C GLY A 346 -7.33 0.86 10.47
N ALA A 347 -7.97 0.84 9.30
CA ALA A 347 -8.29 -0.39 8.58
C ALA A 347 -7.01 -1.15 8.16
N ALA A 348 -6.00 -0.45 7.64
CA ALA A 348 -4.71 -1.05 7.29
C ALA A 348 -4.05 -1.76 8.49
N ILE A 349 -4.01 -1.11 9.66
CA ILE A 349 -3.47 -1.71 10.88
C ILE A 349 -4.23 -2.98 11.24
N CYS A 350 -5.57 -2.94 11.21
CA CYS A 350 -6.40 -4.11 11.48
C CYS A 350 -6.09 -5.26 10.52
N LEU A 351 -6.05 -5.01 9.21
CA LEU A 351 -5.75 -6.03 8.20
C LEU A 351 -4.38 -6.67 8.41
N ILE A 352 -3.33 -5.87 8.63
CA ILE A 352 -1.98 -6.36 8.88
C ILE A 352 -1.95 -7.21 10.16
N MET A 353 -2.55 -6.72 11.25
CA MET A 353 -2.54 -7.42 12.54
C MET A 353 -3.37 -8.71 12.50
N VAL A 354 -4.47 -8.76 11.77
CA VAL A 354 -5.25 -9.98 11.56
C VAL A 354 -4.39 -11.04 10.88
N VAL A 355 -3.70 -10.70 9.79
CA VAL A 355 -2.86 -11.67 9.07
C VAL A 355 -1.66 -12.10 9.92
N VAL A 356 -0.93 -11.17 10.53
CA VAL A 356 0.21 -11.49 11.43
C VAL A 356 -0.25 -12.41 12.56
N ARG A 357 -1.43 -12.15 13.13
CA ARG A 357 -1.99 -12.97 14.20
C ARG A 357 -2.40 -14.37 13.73
N VAL A 358 -3.07 -14.48 12.59
CA VAL A 358 -3.56 -15.76 12.07
C VAL A 358 -2.41 -16.65 11.57
N VAL A 359 -1.29 -16.05 11.16
CA VAL A 359 -0.13 -16.76 10.61
C VAL A 359 0.94 -16.99 11.67
N GLU A 360 1.61 -15.93 12.15
CA GLU A 360 2.83 -16.07 12.96
C GLU A 360 2.56 -16.37 14.43
N PHE A 361 1.43 -15.88 14.97
CA PHE A 361 0.99 -16.20 16.33
C PHE A 361 0.24 -17.53 16.44
N ARG A 362 0.10 -18.27 15.34
CA ARG A 362 -0.47 -19.63 15.30
C ARG A 362 0.50 -20.69 14.76
N GLY A 363 1.78 -20.36 14.63
CA GLY A 363 2.78 -21.31 14.15
C GLY A 363 2.53 -21.80 12.72
N ARG A 364 1.84 -21.01 11.89
CA ARG A 364 1.43 -21.41 10.53
C ARG A 364 2.30 -20.83 9.43
N GLY A 365 3.42 -20.18 9.76
CA GLY A 365 4.27 -19.48 8.81
C GLY A 365 4.60 -20.32 7.56
N LYS A 366 5.13 -21.54 7.74
CA LYS A 366 5.48 -22.43 6.62
C LYS A 366 4.27 -22.91 5.80
N GLU A 367 3.25 -23.48 6.45
CA GLU A 367 2.03 -23.97 5.77
C GLU A 367 1.35 -22.85 4.98
N PHE A 368 1.29 -21.64 5.56
CA PHE A 368 0.74 -20.47 4.93
C PHE A 368 1.60 -19.99 3.76
N ALA A 369 2.92 -19.93 3.92
CA ALA A 369 3.85 -19.52 2.87
C ALA A 369 3.80 -20.42 1.64
N ASP A 370 3.63 -21.73 1.83
CA ASP A 370 3.52 -22.70 0.74
C ASP A 370 2.21 -22.50 -0.05
N LYS A 371 1.08 -22.30 0.66
CA LYS A 371 -0.23 -22.05 0.05
C LYS A 371 -0.34 -20.68 -0.62
N THR A 372 0.41 -19.70 -0.13
CA THR A 372 0.35 -18.31 -0.62
C THR A 372 1.52 -17.93 -1.53
N ARG A 373 2.35 -18.90 -1.95
CA ARG A 373 3.47 -18.68 -2.87
C ARG A 373 3.04 -17.89 -4.10
N PHE A 374 1.84 -18.17 -4.62
CA PHE A 374 1.20 -17.45 -5.69
C PHE A 374 1.22 -15.91 -5.48
N PHE A 375 0.59 -15.41 -4.41
CA PHE A 375 0.54 -13.97 -4.12
C PHE A 375 1.92 -13.41 -3.81
N ARG A 376 2.76 -14.19 -3.11
CA ARG A 376 4.10 -13.78 -2.73
C ARG A 376 5.02 -13.52 -3.93
N ARG A 377 4.76 -14.11 -5.09
CA ARG A 377 5.48 -13.80 -6.35
C ARG A 377 5.27 -12.36 -6.78
N PHE A 378 4.03 -11.87 -6.76
CA PHE A 378 3.72 -10.47 -7.05
C PHE A 378 4.44 -9.53 -6.09
N GLY A 379 4.51 -9.88 -4.80
CA GLY A 379 5.20 -9.09 -3.79
C GLY A 379 6.73 -9.12 -3.89
N PHE A 380 7.30 -10.12 -4.55
CA PHE A 380 8.74 -10.27 -4.70
C PHE A 380 9.33 -9.33 -5.75
N VAL A 381 8.56 -9.06 -6.80
CA VAL A 381 8.86 -8.07 -7.86
C VAL A 381 7.77 -6.99 -7.91
N ALA A 382 7.41 -6.47 -6.74
CA ALA A 382 6.27 -5.58 -6.54
C ALA A 382 6.35 -4.28 -7.36
N PHE A 383 7.54 -3.69 -7.50
CA PHE A 383 7.72 -2.45 -8.22
C PHE A 383 7.64 -2.67 -9.73
N THR A 384 8.16 -3.79 -10.24
CA THR A 384 7.91 -4.19 -11.63
C THR A 384 6.44 -4.46 -11.88
N MET A 385 5.78 -5.24 -11.03
CA MET A 385 4.36 -5.54 -11.23
C MET A 385 3.47 -4.29 -11.14
N TYR A 386 3.82 -3.33 -10.29
CA TYR A 386 3.19 -2.01 -10.27
C TYR A 386 3.30 -1.34 -11.65
N ASN A 387 4.51 -1.32 -12.22
CA ASN A 387 4.78 -0.70 -13.53
C ASN A 387 4.27 -1.50 -14.73
N LEU A 388 3.77 -2.72 -14.55
CA LEU A 388 3.20 -3.55 -15.62
C LEU A 388 1.67 -3.57 -15.58
N GLN A 389 1.04 -2.74 -14.76
CA GLN A 389 -0.43 -2.71 -14.68
C GLN A 389 -1.09 -2.38 -16.02
N TRP A 390 -0.48 -1.50 -16.81
CA TRP A 390 -1.02 -1.07 -18.10
C TRP A 390 -1.27 -2.21 -19.11
N PHE A 391 -0.80 -3.43 -18.86
CA PHE A 391 -1.21 -4.61 -19.63
C PHE A 391 -2.73 -4.77 -19.71
N TYR A 392 -3.52 -4.33 -18.72
CA TYR A 392 -4.97 -4.40 -18.84
C TYR A 392 -5.53 -3.45 -19.91
N PHE A 393 -4.81 -2.39 -20.34
CA PHE A 393 -5.27 -1.56 -21.47
C PHE A 393 -5.29 -2.37 -22.77
N ILE A 394 -4.31 -3.25 -22.98
CA ILE A 394 -4.27 -4.15 -24.13
C ILE A 394 -5.44 -5.14 -24.06
N VAL A 395 -5.67 -5.71 -22.88
CA VAL A 395 -6.76 -6.68 -22.68
C VAL A 395 -8.12 -6.00 -22.83
N TRP A 396 -8.28 -4.78 -22.31
CA TRP A 396 -9.48 -3.97 -22.46
C TRP A 396 -9.74 -3.65 -23.93
N PHE A 397 -8.74 -3.20 -24.68
CA PHE A 397 -8.84 -2.99 -26.12
C PHE A 397 -9.34 -4.25 -26.84
N ILE A 398 -8.76 -5.42 -26.56
CA ILE A 398 -9.16 -6.69 -27.18
C ILE A 398 -10.61 -7.04 -26.83
N ILE A 399 -10.99 -6.99 -25.55
CA ILE A 399 -12.34 -7.39 -25.11
C ILE A 399 -13.41 -6.44 -25.64
N SER A 400 -13.20 -5.13 -25.48
CA SER A 400 -14.13 -4.11 -25.96
C SER A 400 -14.31 -4.20 -27.48
N SER A 401 -13.22 -4.32 -28.25
CA SER A 401 -13.28 -4.43 -29.72
C SER A 401 -13.94 -5.73 -30.20
N THR A 402 -13.60 -6.87 -29.60
CA THR A 402 -14.04 -8.19 -30.11
C THR A 402 -15.42 -8.61 -29.63
N ILE A 403 -15.81 -8.24 -28.41
CA ILE A 403 -17.09 -8.63 -27.80
C ILE A 403 -18.14 -7.53 -27.95
N TYR A 404 -17.73 -6.26 -27.78
CA TYR A 404 -18.65 -5.12 -27.76
C TYR A 404 -18.59 -4.27 -29.04
N GLY A 405 -17.63 -4.52 -29.93
CA GLY A 405 -17.55 -3.91 -31.26
C GLY A 405 -16.89 -2.52 -31.31
N GLU A 406 -16.49 -1.96 -30.17
CA GLU A 406 -15.88 -0.63 -30.09
C GLU A 406 -14.64 -0.67 -29.18
N PRO A 407 -13.48 -0.15 -29.62
CA PRO A 407 -12.26 -0.16 -28.82
C PRO A 407 -12.38 0.78 -27.62
N TYR A 408 -11.88 0.33 -26.47
CA TYR A 408 -11.90 1.07 -25.20
C TYR A 408 -13.30 1.54 -24.75
N LEU A 409 -14.35 0.85 -25.17
CA LEU A 409 -15.69 1.05 -24.62
C LEU A 409 -15.68 0.70 -23.11
N LEU A 410 -16.21 1.59 -22.26
CA LEU A 410 -16.44 1.28 -20.85
C LEU A 410 -17.38 0.09 -20.72
N LEU A 411 -17.03 -0.88 -19.89
CA LEU A 411 -17.68 -2.19 -19.82
C LEU A 411 -18.56 -2.31 -18.59
N ASP A 412 -19.52 -3.22 -18.67
CA ASP A 412 -20.26 -3.70 -17.51
C ASP A 412 -19.37 -4.57 -16.59
N TRP A 413 -19.96 -5.12 -15.52
CA TRP A 413 -19.25 -6.01 -14.61
C TRP A 413 -18.72 -7.27 -15.30
N ALA A 414 -19.47 -7.85 -16.25
CA ALA A 414 -19.04 -9.05 -16.95
C ALA A 414 -17.78 -8.80 -17.77
N GLY A 415 -17.78 -7.74 -18.59
CA GLY A 415 -16.61 -7.32 -19.37
C GLY A 415 -15.43 -6.90 -18.50
N THR A 416 -15.70 -6.20 -17.39
CA THR A 416 -14.67 -5.80 -16.43
C THR A 416 -14.00 -7.02 -15.76
N PHE A 417 -14.79 -7.98 -15.26
CA PHE A 417 -14.24 -9.20 -14.66
C PHE A 417 -13.48 -10.07 -15.65
N LEU A 418 -13.95 -10.14 -16.90
CA LEU A 418 -13.23 -10.83 -17.96
C LEU A 418 -11.87 -10.16 -18.23
N THR A 419 -11.84 -8.83 -18.31
CA THR A 419 -10.62 -8.03 -18.47
C THR A 419 -9.65 -8.26 -17.33
N MET A 420 -10.14 -8.24 -16.09
CA MET A 420 -9.34 -8.53 -14.91
C MET A 420 -8.77 -9.95 -14.93
N ALA A 421 -9.60 -10.96 -15.23
CA ALA A 421 -9.19 -12.36 -15.24
C ALA A 421 -8.10 -12.64 -16.27
N ILE A 422 -8.28 -12.15 -17.52
CA ILE A 422 -7.30 -12.34 -18.59
C ILE A 422 -6.00 -11.58 -18.29
N THR A 423 -6.08 -10.32 -17.85
CA THR A 423 -4.90 -9.54 -17.43
C THR A 423 -4.11 -10.28 -16.36
N PHE A 424 -4.81 -10.78 -15.34
CA PHE A 424 -4.20 -11.48 -14.24
C PHE A 424 -3.52 -12.78 -14.65
N LEU A 425 -4.14 -13.55 -15.55
CA LEU A 425 -3.54 -14.78 -16.11
C LEU A 425 -2.27 -14.48 -16.91
N ILE A 426 -2.28 -13.42 -17.73
CA ILE A 426 -1.11 -12.96 -18.49
C ILE A 426 0.02 -12.59 -17.53
N LEU A 427 -0.26 -11.69 -16.58
CA LEU A 427 0.73 -11.23 -15.60
C LEU A 427 1.26 -12.39 -14.74
N HIS A 428 0.41 -13.34 -14.36
CA HIS A 428 0.83 -14.52 -13.63
C HIS A 428 1.72 -15.45 -14.48
N GLY A 429 1.34 -15.70 -15.73
CA GLY A 429 2.14 -16.47 -16.68
C GLY A 429 3.53 -15.86 -16.89
N LEU A 430 3.59 -14.54 -17.08
CA LEU A 430 4.84 -13.79 -17.16
C LEU A 430 5.69 -13.98 -15.90
N LEU A 431 5.11 -13.88 -14.70
CA LEU A 431 5.83 -14.10 -13.45
C LEU A 431 6.42 -15.51 -13.34
N LEU A 432 5.70 -16.55 -13.77
CA LEU A 432 6.19 -17.93 -13.74
C LEU A 432 7.34 -18.15 -14.74
N LEU A 433 7.25 -17.57 -15.93
CA LEU A 433 8.33 -17.61 -16.92
C LEU A 433 9.56 -16.84 -16.41
N TRP A 434 9.34 -15.67 -15.82
CA TRP A 434 10.41 -14.80 -15.34
C TRP A 434 11.12 -15.35 -14.11
N GLU A 435 10.40 -16.09 -13.26
CA GLU A 435 10.94 -16.82 -12.11
C GLU A 435 12.06 -17.79 -12.56
N ARG A 436 11.89 -18.48 -13.69
CA ARG A 436 12.91 -19.38 -14.26
C ARG A 436 14.19 -18.63 -14.65
N ALA A 437 14.04 -17.38 -15.08
CA ALA A 437 15.15 -16.48 -15.38
C ALA A 437 15.64 -15.69 -14.16
N LYS A 438 15.24 -16.04 -12.93
CA LYS A 438 15.58 -15.35 -11.68
C LYS A 438 15.26 -13.85 -11.72
N TYR A 439 14.19 -13.48 -12.43
CA TYR A 439 13.71 -12.11 -12.60
C TYR A 439 14.74 -11.14 -13.21
N ILE A 440 15.69 -11.63 -14.01
CA ILE A 440 16.64 -10.77 -14.73
C ILE A 440 15.88 -9.82 -15.67
N GLY A 441 16.19 -8.53 -15.60
CA GLY A 441 15.50 -7.48 -16.37
C GLY A 441 14.35 -6.81 -15.63
N SER A 442 13.95 -7.31 -14.45
CA SER A 442 12.97 -6.59 -13.62
C SER A 442 13.59 -5.28 -13.09
N LEU A 443 12.74 -4.35 -12.64
CA LEU A 443 13.17 -3.11 -12.02
C LEU A 443 13.90 -3.38 -10.70
N GLU A 444 13.47 -4.38 -9.92
CA GLU A 444 14.19 -4.82 -8.73
C GLU A 444 15.58 -5.38 -9.06
N TRP A 445 15.70 -6.18 -10.13
CA TRP A 445 16.99 -6.66 -10.60
C TRP A 445 17.88 -5.50 -11.07
N THR A 446 17.32 -4.55 -11.81
CA THR A 446 18.04 -3.38 -12.33
C THR A 446 18.56 -2.52 -11.18
N MET A 447 17.68 -2.16 -10.23
CA MET A 447 18.05 -1.45 -9.00
C MET A 447 19.08 -2.24 -8.18
N GLY A 448 18.91 -3.56 -8.06
CA GLY A 448 19.86 -4.42 -7.35
C GLY A 448 21.26 -4.39 -7.99
N THR A 449 21.31 -4.41 -9.32
CA THR A 449 22.54 -4.38 -10.11
C THR A 449 23.25 -3.05 -10.00
N ILE A 450 22.53 -1.93 -10.15
CA ILE A 450 23.07 -0.58 -9.96
C ILE A 450 23.54 -0.40 -8.51
N ALA A 451 22.73 -0.82 -7.53
CA ALA A 451 23.06 -0.74 -6.11
C ALA A 451 24.33 -1.54 -5.77
N ALA A 452 24.56 -2.70 -6.39
CA ALA A 452 25.77 -3.48 -6.18
C ALA A 452 27.04 -2.76 -6.67
N GLN A 453 26.92 -1.85 -7.64
CA GLN A 453 28.03 -1.05 -8.15
C GLN A 453 28.27 0.20 -7.29
N ILE A 454 27.20 0.92 -6.93
CA ILE A 454 27.30 2.23 -6.25
C ILE A 454 27.36 2.13 -4.71
N ILE A 455 26.79 1.08 -4.10
CA ILE A 455 26.73 0.95 -2.63
C ILE A 455 27.88 0.04 -2.18
N PRO A 456 28.90 0.57 -1.46
CA PRO A 456 30.08 -0.22 -1.06
C PRO A 456 29.72 -1.50 -0.29
N ALA A 457 28.71 -1.45 0.57
CA ALA A 457 28.24 -2.58 1.37
C ALA A 457 27.55 -3.71 0.58
N ARG A 458 27.30 -3.51 -0.73
CA ARG A 458 26.64 -4.47 -1.64
C ARG A 458 27.55 -4.94 -2.78
N LYS A 459 28.82 -4.57 -2.81
CA LYS A 459 29.73 -5.00 -3.89
C LYS A 459 29.83 -6.52 -3.95
N VAL A 460 29.39 -7.08 -5.07
CA VAL A 460 29.49 -8.52 -5.38
C VAL A 460 30.65 -8.72 -6.36
N LYS A 461 31.53 -9.68 -6.09
CA LYS A 461 32.57 -10.10 -7.04
C LYS A 461 31.93 -11.01 -8.10
N GLY A 462 32.04 -10.67 -9.39
CA GLY A 462 31.53 -11.51 -10.49
C GLY A 462 30.96 -10.73 -11.68
N LYS A 463 30.24 -11.43 -12.56
CA LYS A 463 29.57 -10.80 -13.72
C LYS A 463 28.47 -9.84 -13.25
N TRP A 464 28.42 -8.64 -13.81
CA TRP A 464 27.51 -7.57 -13.39
C TRP A 464 26.03 -7.99 -13.37
N TRP A 465 25.58 -8.77 -14.37
CA TRP A 465 24.19 -9.24 -14.46
C TRP A 465 23.81 -10.24 -13.35
N LYS A 466 24.79 -10.88 -12.70
CA LYS A 466 24.54 -11.74 -11.53
C LYS A 466 24.34 -10.95 -10.25
N SER A 467 24.83 -9.72 -10.18
CA SER A 467 24.86 -8.93 -8.95
C SER A 467 23.47 -8.50 -8.46
N GLY A 468 22.53 -8.29 -9.38
CA GLY A 468 21.13 -7.99 -9.06
C GLY A 468 20.19 -9.20 -9.06
N GLN A 469 20.69 -10.43 -9.29
CA GLN A 469 19.81 -11.61 -9.34
C GLN A 469 19.05 -11.78 -8.03
N LEU A 470 17.74 -11.96 -8.15
CA LEU A 470 16.90 -12.23 -7.00
C LEU A 470 17.05 -13.70 -6.59
N ASN A 471 17.17 -13.96 -5.29
CA ASN A 471 17.34 -15.32 -4.77
C ASN A 471 15.99 -16.04 -4.65
N VAL A 472 15.49 -16.52 -5.79
CA VAL A 472 14.20 -17.21 -5.93
C VAL A 472 14.10 -18.44 -5.02
N GLU A 473 15.15 -19.26 -4.98
CA GLU A 473 15.19 -20.49 -4.19
C GLU A 473 15.03 -20.20 -2.69
N GLU A 474 15.86 -19.31 -2.12
CA GLU A 474 15.72 -18.93 -0.71
C GLU A 474 14.44 -18.13 -0.43
N ALA A 475 13.82 -17.53 -1.45
CA ALA A 475 12.60 -16.76 -1.28
C ALA A 475 11.35 -17.62 -1.21
N PHE A 476 11.24 -18.64 -2.06
CA PHE A 476 9.99 -19.40 -2.23
C PHE A 476 10.07 -20.87 -1.86
N TYR A 477 11.24 -21.48 -1.95
CA TYR A 477 11.40 -22.93 -1.86
C TYR A 477 12.15 -23.35 -0.60
N ASN A 478 13.23 -22.64 -0.27
CA ASN A 478 14.14 -22.91 0.84
C ASN A 478 14.11 -21.77 1.89
N ALA A 479 12.97 -21.11 2.04
CA ALA A 479 12.81 -20.01 2.97
C ALA A 479 12.67 -20.52 4.42
N GLU A 480 13.41 -19.89 5.34
CA GLU A 480 13.28 -20.13 6.78
C GLU A 480 12.17 -19.22 7.34
N TRP A 481 11.01 -19.81 7.63
CA TRP A 481 9.84 -19.09 8.14
C TRP A 481 9.91 -18.93 9.65
N LEU A 482 9.78 -17.69 10.12
CA LEU A 482 9.73 -17.38 11.55
C LEU A 482 8.30 -17.39 12.06
N ASN A 483 8.06 -18.17 13.10
CA ASN A 483 6.85 -18.09 13.91
C ASN A 483 7.14 -17.33 15.21
N VAL A 484 6.14 -16.63 15.74
CA VAL A 484 6.21 -16.04 17.08
C VAL A 484 5.88 -17.11 18.13
N ILE A 485 4.86 -17.91 17.86
CA ILE A 485 4.43 -19.05 18.67
C ILE A 485 4.51 -20.28 17.78
N GLU A 486 5.20 -21.33 18.21
CA GLU A 486 5.26 -22.57 17.42
C GLU A 486 3.97 -23.35 17.57
N LYS A 487 3.71 -24.23 16.62
CA LYS A 487 2.43 -24.95 16.53
C LYS A 487 2.17 -25.83 17.75
N ASP A 488 3.21 -26.40 18.33
CA ASP A 488 3.19 -27.25 19.53
C ASP A 488 3.00 -26.45 20.83
N GLU A 489 3.27 -25.15 20.83
CA GLU A 489 3.08 -24.29 22.00
C GLU A 489 1.64 -23.76 22.15
N ILE A 490 0.76 -24.06 21.19
CA ILE A 490 -0.62 -23.56 21.19
C ILE A 490 -1.46 -24.37 22.17
N ARG A 491 -1.92 -23.68 23.21
CA ARG A 491 -2.79 -24.24 24.26
C ARG A 491 -4.24 -24.44 23.78
N HIS A 492 -4.46 -25.50 23.01
CA HIS A 492 -5.78 -25.92 22.54
C HIS A 492 -6.73 -26.33 23.67
N ASP A 493 -6.18 -26.82 24.79
CA ASP A 493 -6.89 -27.10 26.04
C ASP A 493 -7.62 -25.88 26.61
N LEU A 494 -7.10 -24.67 26.38
CA LEU A 494 -7.70 -23.42 26.84
C LEU A 494 -8.66 -22.78 25.83
N HIS A 495 -8.99 -23.50 24.77
CA HIS A 495 -9.81 -23.02 23.65
C HIS A 495 -9.26 -21.73 23.02
N ALA A 496 -7.93 -21.66 22.85
CA ALA A 496 -7.24 -20.45 22.39
C ALA A 496 -7.71 -20.03 20.99
N ASP A 497 -7.86 -20.98 20.07
CA ASP A 497 -8.33 -20.71 18.71
C ASP A 497 -9.81 -20.35 18.71
N SER A 498 -10.68 -21.06 19.44
CA SER A 498 -12.11 -20.75 19.49
C SER A 498 -12.36 -19.34 20.06
N LYS A 499 -11.65 -18.93 21.12
CA LYS A 499 -11.76 -17.58 21.70
C LYS A 499 -11.26 -16.48 20.75
N MET A 500 -10.18 -16.74 20.01
CA MET A 500 -9.68 -15.80 19.02
C MET A 500 -10.69 -15.64 17.88
N THR A 501 -11.17 -16.76 17.35
CA THR A 501 -12.09 -16.81 16.20
C THR A 501 -13.40 -16.11 16.53
N TYR A 502 -13.93 -16.29 17.73
CA TYR A 502 -15.11 -15.55 18.20
C TYR A 502 -14.91 -14.03 18.22
N LYS A 503 -13.71 -13.54 18.54
CA LYS A 503 -13.43 -12.11 18.49
C LYS A 503 -13.27 -11.61 17.06
N LEU A 504 -12.60 -12.39 16.21
CA LEU A 504 -12.44 -12.08 14.80
C LEU A 504 -13.79 -12.09 14.05
N SER A 505 -14.77 -12.88 14.47
CA SER A 505 -16.06 -12.94 13.76
C SER A 505 -16.85 -11.65 13.87
N PHE A 506 -16.74 -10.92 14.98
CA PHE A 506 -17.34 -9.59 15.08
C PHE A 506 -16.67 -8.58 14.16
N PHE A 507 -15.35 -8.70 13.96
CA PHE A 507 -14.66 -7.87 12.99
C PHE A 507 -15.00 -8.28 11.56
N GLY A 508 -15.14 -9.60 11.31
CA GLY A 508 -15.60 -10.15 10.04
C GLY A 508 -16.99 -9.68 9.65
N PHE A 509 -17.90 -9.55 10.61
CA PHE A 509 -19.24 -9.05 10.36
C PHE A 509 -19.24 -7.67 9.69
N LEU A 510 -18.28 -6.81 10.02
CA LEU A 510 -18.10 -5.50 9.38
C LEU A 510 -17.25 -5.56 8.10
N PHE A 511 -16.51 -6.64 7.89
CA PHE A 511 -15.58 -6.84 6.77
C PHE A 511 -15.74 -8.24 6.19
N PHE A 512 -16.67 -8.39 5.24
CA PHE A 512 -17.06 -9.67 4.61
C PHE A 512 -15.90 -10.67 4.34
N PRO A 513 -14.74 -10.27 3.76
CA PRO A 513 -13.65 -11.21 3.53
C PRO A 513 -13.11 -11.86 4.82
N ILE A 514 -13.16 -11.14 5.93
CA ILE A 514 -12.74 -11.63 7.24
C ILE A 514 -13.79 -12.57 7.84
N SER A 515 -15.09 -12.40 7.54
CA SER A 515 -16.13 -13.39 7.88
C SER A 515 -15.80 -14.74 7.29
N PHE A 516 -15.47 -14.80 5.98
CA PHE A 516 -15.10 -16.06 5.33
C PHE A 516 -13.87 -16.72 5.97
N ILE A 517 -12.80 -15.96 6.21
CA ILE A 517 -11.60 -16.46 6.89
C ILE A 517 -11.94 -16.98 8.29
N THR A 518 -12.74 -16.22 9.04
CA THR A 518 -13.12 -16.57 10.41
C THR A 518 -13.99 -17.81 10.43
N PHE A 519 -14.89 -18.00 9.47
CA PHE A 519 -15.69 -19.20 9.30
C PHE A 519 -14.81 -20.45 9.10
N ILE A 520 -13.80 -20.37 8.22
CA ILE A 520 -12.84 -21.46 7.99
C ILE A 520 -12.08 -21.79 9.29
N ILE A 521 -11.62 -20.77 10.01
CA ILE A 521 -10.92 -20.97 11.28
C ILE A 521 -11.86 -21.58 12.33
N ALA A 522 -13.12 -21.15 12.40
CA ALA A 522 -14.11 -21.67 13.34
C ALA A 522 -14.33 -23.16 13.10
N ARG A 523 -14.51 -23.57 11.84
CA ARG A 523 -14.64 -24.99 11.47
C ARG A 523 -13.43 -25.82 11.88
N LYS A 524 -12.21 -25.31 11.64
CA LYS A 524 -10.98 -26.01 12.06
C LYS A 524 -10.84 -26.06 13.58
N SER A 525 -11.24 -25.02 14.30
CA SER A 525 -11.20 -25.00 15.77
C SER A 525 -12.16 -26.01 16.41
N ILE A 526 -13.30 -26.30 15.78
CA ILE A 526 -14.21 -27.37 16.23
C ILE A 526 -13.52 -28.73 16.15
N GLN A 527 -12.73 -28.97 15.10
CA GLN A 527 -11.98 -30.22 14.93
C GLN A 527 -10.85 -30.38 15.94
N THR A 528 -10.18 -29.28 16.32
CA THR A 528 -9.00 -29.33 17.20
C THR A 528 -9.32 -29.14 18.68
N GLU A 529 -10.33 -28.32 19.02
CA GLU A 529 -10.66 -27.92 20.40
C GLU A 529 -12.03 -28.41 20.86
N GLN A 530 -12.66 -29.31 20.07
CA GLN A 530 -14.05 -29.76 20.22
C GLN A 530 -15.08 -28.62 20.09
N GLU A 531 -16.35 -28.96 19.85
CA GLU A 531 -17.40 -27.94 19.81
C GLU A 531 -17.53 -27.25 21.16
N ASN A 532 -17.53 -25.93 21.17
CA ASN A 532 -17.69 -25.12 22.37
C ASN A 532 -18.46 -23.83 22.07
N LYS A 533 -18.86 -23.11 23.12
CA LYS A 533 -19.68 -21.90 22.97
C LYS A 533 -19.03 -20.82 22.07
N PHE A 534 -17.70 -20.74 22.04
CA PHE A 534 -17.00 -19.73 21.28
C PHE A 534 -16.96 -20.05 19.79
N ASN A 535 -16.55 -21.27 19.41
CA ASN A 535 -16.49 -21.63 17.98
C ASN A 535 -17.87 -21.77 17.33
N LYS A 536 -18.90 -22.21 18.09
CA LYS A 536 -20.28 -22.25 17.59
C LYS A 536 -20.81 -20.86 17.27
N ARG A 537 -20.63 -19.90 18.19
CA ARG A 537 -21.02 -18.49 17.96
C ARG A 537 -20.20 -17.85 16.85
N ALA A 538 -18.89 -18.10 16.82
CA ALA A 538 -18.01 -17.56 15.78
C ALA A 538 -18.44 -18.04 14.39
N LYS A 539 -18.76 -19.33 14.26
CA LYS A 539 -19.27 -19.93 13.02
C LYS A 539 -20.58 -19.27 12.60
N LEU A 540 -21.53 -19.09 13.51
CA LEU A 540 -22.81 -18.44 13.23
C LEU A 540 -22.64 -16.98 12.80
N ILE A 541 -21.89 -16.18 13.56
CA ILE A 541 -21.66 -14.76 13.24
C ILE A 541 -20.96 -14.64 11.88
N SER A 542 -19.96 -15.49 11.63
CA SER A 542 -19.25 -15.49 10.35
C SER A 542 -20.13 -15.95 9.19
N LEU A 543 -21.11 -16.83 9.43
CA LEU A 543 -22.09 -17.26 8.43
C LEU A 543 -23.12 -16.17 8.13
N ILE A 544 -23.51 -15.37 9.12
CA ILE A 544 -24.41 -14.21 8.91
C ILE A 544 -23.68 -13.08 8.19
N GLY A 545 -22.39 -12.92 8.47
CA GLY A 545 -21.54 -11.92 7.81
C GLY A 545 -21.03 -12.34 6.42
N MET A 546 -21.37 -13.55 5.95
CA MET A 546 -21.23 -14.01 4.57
C MET A 546 -22.59 -13.94 3.90
#